data_AF-A0A3N1R882-F1
#
_entry.id   AF-A0A3N1R882-F1
#
_cell.length_a   1.000
_cell.length_b   1.000
_cell.length_c   1.000
_cell.angle_alpha   90.00
_cell.angle_beta   90.00
_cell.angle_gamma   90.00
#
_symmetry.space_group_name_H-M   'P 1'
#
loop_
_entity.id
_entity.type
_entity.pdbx_description
1 polymer ?
#
loop_
_entity_poly.entity_id
_entity_poly.type
_entity_poly.pdbx_seq_one_letter_code
_entity_poly.pdbx_strand_id
1 'polypeptide(L)'
;MKELTNAVIPAILQALIVCVLRVFTIPWTIWKGAAFRLAEMRNSSKSAKPTSHTEFPVFEWLKTSWDGVIFLSWFVGIVAACVMAASAYRGGFGIFLSTLASTYFGVIGLSLAKEFLILALSIALNVEKISNKPESAPQA
;
A
#
# COMPACT_ATOMS: atom_id res chain seq x y z
N MET A 1 -28.65 7.37 -32.91
CA MET A 1 -27.25 7.83 -33.02
C MET A 1 -26.91 8.97 -32.06
N LYS A 2 -27.69 10.06 -31.95
CA LYS A 2 -27.43 11.15 -30.97
C LYS A 2 -27.38 10.69 -29.51
N GLU A 3 -28.28 9.80 -29.09
CA GLU A 3 -28.28 9.22 -27.74
C GLU A 3 -27.00 8.41 -27.44
N LEU A 4 -26.49 7.66 -28.43
CA LEU A 4 -25.26 6.88 -28.30
C LEU A 4 -24.05 7.82 -28.17
N THR A 5 -23.99 8.88 -28.98
CA THR A 5 -22.91 9.89 -28.91
C THR A 5 -22.91 10.65 -27.58
N ASN A 6 -24.09 10.98 -27.04
CA ASN A 6 -24.23 11.67 -25.75
C ASN A 6 -23.84 10.79 -24.55
N ALA A 7 -23.95 9.46 -24.65
CA ALA A 7 -23.51 8.53 -23.60
C ALA A 7 -22.04 8.11 -23.74
N VAL A 8 -21.52 8.01 -24.97
CA VAL A 8 -20.15 7.57 -25.23
C VAL A 8 -19.11 8.63 -24.84
N ILE A 9 -19.37 9.91 -25.11
CA ILE A 9 -18.47 11.01 -24.73
C ILE A 9 -18.18 11.05 -23.22
N PRO A 10 -19.19 11.06 -22.32
CA PRO A 10 -18.91 11.05 -20.88
C PRO A 10 -18.25 9.76 -20.42
N ALA A 11 -18.59 8.60 -21.03
CA ALA A 11 -17.93 7.34 -20.72
C ALA A 11 -16.43 7.36 -21.06
N ILE A 12 -16.05 7.93 -22.22
CA ILE A 12 -14.65 8.09 -22.62
C ILE A 12 -13.92 9.06 -21.67
N LEU A 13 -14.53 10.19 -21.34
CA LEU A 13 -13.96 11.15 -20.39
C LEU A 13 -13.75 10.51 -19.02
N GLN A 14 -14.72 9.73 -18.54
CA GLN A 14 -14.61 9.03 -17.27
C GLN A 14 -13.55 7.93 -17.30
N ALA A 15 -13.47 7.18 -18.41
CA ALA A 15 -12.40 6.21 -18.62
C ALA A 15 -11.02 6.89 -18.62
N LEU A 16 -10.87 8.04 -19.26
CA LEU A 16 -9.62 8.81 -19.27
C LEU A 16 -9.25 9.30 -17.86
N ILE A 17 -10.22 9.82 -17.10
CA ILE A 17 -10.02 10.25 -15.71
C ILE A 17 -9.57 9.08 -14.84
N VAL A 18 -10.20 7.92 -14.97
CA VAL A 18 -9.86 6.75 -14.16
C VAL A 18 -8.52 6.15 -14.59
N CYS A 19 -8.28 5.96 -15.88
CA CYS A 19 -7.06 5.30 -16.35
C CYS A 19 -5.82 6.20 -16.23
N VAL A 20 -5.97 7.51 -16.40
CA VAL A 20 -4.83 8.43 -16.32
C VAL A 20 -4.77 9.05 -14.93
N LEU A 21 -5.74 9.90 -14.58
CA LEU A 21 -5.63 10.70 -13.35
C LEU A 21 -5.63 9.86 -12.07
N ARG A 22 -6.39 8.77 -11.99
CA ARG A 22 -6.33 7.91 -10.79
C ARG A 22 -4.98 7.21 -10.66
N VAL A 23 -4.40 6.72 -11.75
CA VAL A 23 -3.08 6.06 -11.69
C VAL A 23 -2.01 6.99 -11.11
N PHE A 24 -2.07 8.29 -11.43
CA PHE A 24 -1.15 9.27 -10.84
C PHE A 24 -1.52 9.68 -9.41
N THR A 25 -2.78 9.64 -9.00
CA THR A 25 -3.19 10.07 -7.64
C THR A 25 -3.14 8.95 -6.61
N ILE A 26 -3.20 7.67 -7.02
CA ILE A 26 -3.13 6.50 -6.15
C ILE A 26 -1.84 6.46 -5.32
N PRO A 27 -0.63 6.65 -5.89
CA PRO A 27 0.59 6.68 -5.08
C PRO A 27 0.54 7.69 -3.94
N TRP A 28 0.01 8.88 -4.23
CA TRP A 28 -0.16 9.96 -3.25
C TRP A 28 -1.15 9.61 -2.15
N THR A 29 -2.27 8.96 -2.47
CA THR A 29 -3.24 8.55 -1.44
C THR A 29 -2.69 7.43 -0.55
N ILE A 30 -1.96 6.47 -1.12
CA ILE A 30 -1.32 5.37 -0.39
C ILE A 30 -0.26 5.93 0.58
N TRP A 31 0.64 6.78 0.08
CA TRP A 31 1.71 7.35 0.88
C TRP A 31 1.18 8.19 2.06
N LYS A 32 0.20 9.08 1.80
CA LYS A 32 -0.46 9.85 2.87
C LYS A 32 -1.18 8.95 3.86
N GLY A 33 -1.86 7.91 3.37
CA GLY A 33 -2.54 6.95 4.23
C GLY A 33 -1.57 6.25 5.20
N ALA A 34 -0.40 5.85 4.71
CA ALA A 34 0.65 5.27 5.55
C ALA A 34 1.17 6.28 6.59
N ALA A 35 1.41 7.53 6.19
CA ALA A 35 1.83 8.60 7.09
C ALA A 35 0.82 8.83 8.23
N PHE A 36 -0.48 8.92 7.91
CA PHE A 36 -1.53 9.11 8.93
C PHE A 36 -1.66 7.93 9.88
N ARG A 37 -1.57 6.68 9.39
CA ARG A 37 -1.58 5.48 10.26
C ARG A 37 -0.40 5.47 11.23
N LEU A 38 0.80 5.82 10.77
CA LEU A 38 1.99 5.92 11.62
C LEU A 38 1.85 7.03 12.67
N ALA A 39 1.30 8.18 12.29
CA ALA A 39 1.05 9.28 13.22
C ALA A 39 0.00 8.90 14.28
N GLU A 40 -1.07 8.23 13.88
CA GLU A 40 -2.11 7.75 14.79
C GLU A 40 -1.55 6.76 15.80
N MET A 41 -0.73 5.79 15.36
CA MET A 41 -0.07 4.85 16.27
C MET A 41 0.81 5.55 17.30
N ARG A 42 1.52 6.61 16.92
CA ARG A 42 2.34 7.41 17.83
C ARG A 42 1.50 8.14 18.88
N ASN A 43 0.31 8.62 18.51
CA ASN A 43 -0.60 9.32 19.42
C ASN A 43 -1.31 8.33 20.35
N SER A 44 -1.80 7.21 19.82
CA SER A 44 -2.47 6.14 20.56
C SER A 44 -1.54 5.45 21.57
N SER A 45 -0.25 5.27 21.25
CA SER A 45 0.75 4.73 22.18
C SER A 45 0.98 5.60 23.43
N LYS A 46 0.61 6.89 23.41
CA LYS A 46 0.67 7.76 24.59
C LYS A 46 -0.57 7.64 25.49
N SER A 47 -1.66 7.05 25.00
CA SER A 47 -2.99 7.12 25.65
C SER A 47 -3.57 5.76 26.08
N ALA A 48 -3.01 4.62 25.69
CA ALA A 48 -3.63 3.32 25.96
C ALA A 48 -2.74 2.36 26.79
N LYS A 49 -3.35 1.79 27.84
CA LYS A 49 -2.91 0.59 28.56
C LYS A 49 -2.70 -0.58 27.57
N PRO A 50 -1.86 -1.60 27.89
CA PRO A 50 -1.65 -2.78 27.05
C PRO A 50 -2.92 -3.63 27.00
N THR A 51 -3.89 -3.23 26.20
CA THR A 51 -5.12 -3.99 25.97
C THR A 51 -5.01 -4.74 24.67
N SER A 52 -5.31 -6.03 24.75
CA SER A 52 -5.41 -7.00 23.65
C SER A 52 -4.09 -7.70 23.33
N HIS A 53 -3.93 -8.90 23.90
CA HIS A 53 -3.13 -9.97 23.31
C HIS A 53 -3.64 -10.20 21.89
N THR A 54 -2.97 -9.63 20.90
CA THR A 54 -3.11 -10.07 19.51
C THR A 54 -2.46 -11.44 19.39
N GLU A 55 -3.17 -12.42 18.81
CA GLU A 55 -2.72 -13.81 18.64
C GLU A 55 -1.33 -13.90 17.95
N PHE A 56 -0.93 -12.88 17.18
CA PHE A 56 0.37 -12.79 16.50
C PHE A 56 1.00 -11.38 16.56
N PRO A 57 1.72 -11.02 17.62
CA PRO A 57 2.31 -9.69 17.79
C PRO A 57 3.37 -9.35 16.72
N VAL A 58 4.08 -10.36 16.22
CA VAL A 58 5.08 -10.21 15.15
C VAL A 58 4.43 -9.76 13.83
N PHE A 59 3.21 -10.21 13.54
CA PHE A 59 2.54 -9.86 12.29
C PHE A 59 2.02 -8.41 12.31
N GLU A 60 1.42 -7.98 13.42
CA GLU A 60 1.03 -6.57 13.58
C GLU A 60 2.25 -5.65 13.47
N TRP A 61 3.38 -6.04 14.09
CA TRP A 61 4.65 -5.33 13.90
C TRP A 61 5.09 -5.29 12.43
N LEU A 62 4.99 -6.40 11.70
CA LEU A 62 5.37 -6.47 10.28
C LEU A 62 4.49 -5.54 9.43
N LYS A 63 3.16 -5.56 9.65
CA LYS A 63 2.20 -4.70 8.94
C LYS A 63 2.48 -3.22 9.19
N THR A 64 2.73 -2.84 10.44
CA THR A 64 3.12 -1.46 10.80
C THR A 64 4.47 -1.08 10.20
N SER A 65 5.44 -1.98 10.24
CA SER A 65 6.77 -1.75 9.65
C SER A 65 6.66 -1.52 8.15
N TRP A 66 5.75 -2.25 7.48
CA TRP A 66 5.48 -2.06 6.06
C TRP A 66 4.86 -0.70 5.72
N ASP A 67 3.99 -0.18 6.59
CA ASP A 67 3.53 1.21 6.49
C ASP A 67 4.68 2.21 6.65
N GLY A 68 5.63 1.92 7.55
CA GLY A 68 6.89 2.64 7.68
C GLY A 68 7.72 2.64 6.39
N VAL A 69 7.87 1.47 5.75
CA VAL A 69 8.58 1.33 4.46
C VAL A 69 7.91 2.14 3.36
N ILE A 70 6.58 2.07 3.24
CA ILE A 70 5.82 2.86 2.27
C ILE A 70 6.07 4.35 2.49
N PHE A 71 5.99 4.83 3.73
CA PHE A 71 6.21 6.23 4.07
C PHE A 71 7.66 6.68 3.75
N LEU A 72 8.66 5.87 4.12
CA LEU A 72 10.07 6.20 3.90
C LEU A 72 10.50 6.08 2.43
N SER A 73 9.78 5.28 1.63
CA SER A 73 10.16 4.97 0.24
C SER A 73 10.41 6.22 -0.62
N TRP A 74 9.61 7.27 -0.46
CA TRP A 74 9.77 8.50 -1.23
C TRP A 74 11.01 9.30 -0.81
N PHE A 75 11.31 9.36 0.48
CA PHE A 75 12.53 10.02 0.96
C PHE A 75 13.77 9.26 0.49
N VAL A 76 13.78 7.93 0.65
CA VAL A 76 14.86 7.07 0.21
C VAL A 76 15.05 7.15 -1.31
N GLY A 77 13.95 7.16 -2.07
CA GLY A 77 14.02 7.24 -3.53
C GLY A 77 14.49 8.60 -4.06
N ILE A 78 14.20 9.71 -3.37
CA ILE A 78 14.80 11.02 -3.71
C ILE A 78 16.31 10.97 -3.50
N VAL A 79 16.78 10.46 -2.37
CA VAL A 79 18.22 10.31 -2.09
C VAL A 79 18.87 9.38 -3.13
N ALA A 80 18.24 8.25 -3.43
CA ALA A 80 18.72 7.31 -4.44
C ALA A 80 18.77 7.93 -5.85
N ALA A 81 17.77 8.74 -6.22
CA ALA A 81 17.75 9.46 -7.49
C ALA A 81 18.94 10.43 -7.60
N CYS A 82 19.25 11.18 -6.54
CA CYS A 82 20.40 12.07 -6.50
C CYS A 82 21.73 11.30 -6.62
N VAL A 83 21.90 10.21 -5.86
CA VAL A 83 23.12 9.40 -5.89
C VAL A 83 23.33 8.76 -7.27
N MET A 84 22.29 8.12 -7.83
CA MET A 84 22.38 7.47 -9.13
C MET A 84 22.64 8.49 -10.24
N ALA A 85 21.97 9.64 -10.21
CA ALA A 85 22.20 10.71 -11.18
C ALA A 85 23.63 11.29 -11.09
N ALA A 86 24.16 11.48 -9.88
CA ALA A 86 25.52 11.98 -9.67
C ALA A 86 26.60 10.97 -10.10
N SER A 87 26.33 9.67 -9.94
CA SER A 87 27.22 8.58 -10.37
C SER A 87 27.16 8.26 -11.87
N ALA A 88 26.24 8.87 -12.61
CA ALA A 88 26.01 8.54 -14.01
C ALA A 88 27.08 9.14 -14.93
N TYR A 89 27.76 8.29 -15.69
CA TYR A 89 28.76 8.70 -16.68
C TYR A 89 28.18 9.58 -17.81
N ARG A 90 26.91 9.36 -18.19
CA ARG A 90 26.16 10.20 -19.15
C ARG A 90 24.66 10.10 -18.87
N GLY A 91 23.93 11.21 -19.07
CA GLY A 91 22.46 11.20 -18.95
C GLY A 91 21.92 11.23 -17.52
N GLY A 92 22.67 11.77 -16.55
CA GLY A 92 22.27 11.82 -15.13
C GLY A 92 20.88 12.43 -14.88
N PHE A 93 20.47 13.43 -15.66
CA PHE A 93 19.12 14.01 -15.57
C PHE A 93 18.01 13.01 -15.96
N GLY A 94 18.23 12.17 -16.97
CA GLY A 94 17.27 11.12 -17.35
C GLY A 94 17.17 10.03 -16.28
N ILE A 95 18.30 9.66 -15.67
CA ILE A 95 18.35 8.70 -14.56
C ILE A 95 17.65 9.28 -13.33
N PHE A 96 17.87 10.56 -13.02
CA PHE A 96 17.17 11.26 -11.95
C PHE A 96 15.65 11.18 -12.14
N LEU A 97 15.15 11.59 -13.32
CA LEU A 97 13.72 11.65 -13.59
C LEU A 97 13.06 10.25 -13.61
N SER A 98 13.73 9.27 -14.23
CA SER A 98 13.23 7.89 -14.26
C SER A 98 13.23 7.23 -12.89
N THR A 99 14.22 7.52 -12.04
CA THR A 99 14.27 7.03 -10.66
C THR A 99 13.15 7.65 -9.82
N LEU A 100 12.90 8.96 -9.96
CA LEU A 100 11.78 9.62 -9.28
C LEU A 100 10.44 9.04 -9.72
N ALA A 101 10.23 8.85 -11.02
CA ALA A 101 9.02 8.23 -11.54
C ALA A 101 8.85 6.80 -10.99
N SER A 102 9.91 6.00 -11.02
CA SER A 102 9.91 4.62 -10.51
C SER A 102 9.61 4.56 -9.01
N THR A 103 10.19 5.47 -8.23
CA THR A 103 9.93 5.59 -6.78
C THR A 103 8.49 5.99 -6.52
N TYR A 104 7.97 6.96 -7.27
CA TYR A 104 6.60 7.44 -7.13
C TYR A 104 5.60 6.29 -7.33
N PHE A 105 5.71 5.56 -8.43
CA PHE A 105 4.81 4.44 -8.73
C PHE A 105 5.13 3.17 -7.92
N GLY A 106 6.35 3.00 -7.44
CA GLY A 106 6.77 1.85 -6.63
C GLY A 106 5.96 1.66 -5.35
N VAL A 107 5.40 2.74 -4.81
CA VAL A 107 4.48 2.70 -3.67
C VAL A 107 3.24 1.84 -3.94
N ILE A 108 2.77 1.76 -5.19
CA ILE A 108 1.66 0.87 -5.57
C ILE A 108 2.07 -0.59 -5.34
N GLY A 109 3.26 -0.98 -5.81
CA GLY A 109 3.79 -2.32 -5.62
C GLY A 109 3.96 -2.67 -4.14
N LEU A 110 4.48 -1.74 -3.34
CA LEU A 110 4.59 -1.91 -1.89
C LEU A 110 3.21 -2.06 -1.23
N SER A 111 2.21 -1.29 -1.66
CA SER A 111 0.84 -1.43 -1.15
C SER A 111 0.22 -2.77 -1.52
N LEU A 112 0.42 -3.26 -2.75
CA LEU A 112 -0.06 -4.57 -3.17
C LEU A 112 0.59 -5.70 -2.37
N ALA A 113 1.90 -5.61 -2.12
CA ALA A 113 2.60 -6.56 -1.26
C ALA A 113 2.04 -6.56 0.17
N LYS A 114 1.67 -5.38 0.70
CA LYS A 114 1.01 -5.26 2.01
C LYS A 114 -0.34 -5.98 2.04
N GLU A 115 -1.19 -5.74 1.04
CA GLU A 115 -2.51 -6.39 0.95
C GLU A 115 -2.36 -7.90 0.80
N PHE A 116 -1.37 -8.36 0.02
CA PHE A 116 -1.05 -9.78 -0.11
C PHE A 116 -0.65 -10.41 1.23
N LEU A 117 0.18 -9.73 2.03
CA LEU A 117 0.54 -10.20 3.39
C LEU A 117 -0.69 -10.31 4.30
N ILE A 118 -1.59 -9.33 4.26
CA ILE A 118 -2.82 -9.32 5.07
C ILE A 118 -3.75 -10.47 4.65
N LEU A 119 -3.90 -10.71 3.35
CA LEU A 119 -4.66 -11.84 2.81
C LEU A 119 -4.08 -13.18 3.25
N ALA A 120 -2.77 -13.35 3.15
CA ALA A 120 -2.08 -14.56 3.59
C ALA A 120 -2.33 -14.84 5.08
N LEU A 121 -2.29 -13.81 5.94
CA LEU A 121 -2.62 -13.96 7.35
C LEU A 121 -4.10 -14.34 7.55
N SER A 122 -5.02 -13.65 6.87
CA SER A 122 -6.45 -13.94 7.00
C SER A 122 -6.76 -15.40 6.68
N ILE A 123 -6.09 -15.97 5.68
CA ILE A 123 -6.18 -17.39 5.35
C ILE A 123 -5.59 -18.24 6.49
N ALA A 124 -4.38 -17.94 6.97
CA ALA A 124 -3.75 -18.68 8.05
C ALA A 124 -4.61 -18.73 9.33
N LEU A 125 -5.15 -17.58 9.75
CA LEU A 125 -6.04 -17.46 10.91
C LEU A 125 -7.35 -18.23 10.71
N ASN A 126 -7.93 -18.18 9.51
CA ASN A 126 -9.15 -18.93 9.22
C ASN A 126 -8.90 -20.45 9.21
N VAL A 127 -7.75 -20.89 8.68
CA VAL A 127 -7.35 -22.30 8.73
C VAL A 127 -7.11 -22.75 10.17
N GLU A 128 -6.44 -21.95 10.99
CA GLU A 128 -6.22 -22.23 12.41
C GLU A 128 -7.56 -22.34 13.17
N LYS A 129 -8.50 -21.42 12.93
CA LYS A 129 -9.86 -21.49 13.52
C LYS A 129 -10.62 -22.75 13.12
N ILE A 130 -10.48 -23.21 11.86
CA ILE A 130 -11.09 -24.45 11.40
C ILE A 130 -10.42 -25.65 12.07
N SER A 131 -9.08 -25.65 12.16
CA SER A 131 -8.30 -26.72 12.77
C SER A 131 -8.56 -26.84 14.28
N ASN A 132 -8.78 -25.72 14.96
CA ASN A 132 -9.01 -25.66 16.40
C ASN A 132 -10.50 -25.76 16.77
N LYS A 133 -11.41 -25.92 15.79
CA LYS A 133 -12.82 -26.15 16.07
C LYS A 133 -12.98 -27.59 16.59
N PRO A 134 -13.37 -27.79 17.86
CA PRO A 134 -13.60 -29.14 18.35
C PRO A 134 -14.77 -29.75 17.58
N GLU A 135 -14.59 -30.99 17.16
CA GLU A 135 -15.60 -31.84 16.54
C GLU A 135 -16.71 -32.12 17.57
N SER A 136 -17.60 -31.15 17.80
CA SER A 136 -18.80 -31.36 18.59
C SER A 136 -19.80 -32.14 17.74
N ALA A 137 -19.63 -33.47 17.79
CA ALA A 137 -20.56 -34.58 17.75
C ALA A 137 -21.84 -34.49 16.89
N PRO A 138 -22.18 -35.57 16.14
CA PRO A 138 -23.49 -35.72 15.50
C PRO A 138 -24.59 -35.77 16.56
N GLN A 139 -25.61 -34.93 16.43
CA GLN A 139 -26.86 -35.14 17.17
C GLN A 139 -27.75 -36.08 16.37
N ALA A 140 -27.91 -37.28 16.93
CA ALA A 140 -28.89 -38.29 16.58
C ALA A 140 -30.32 -37.87 17.02
#